data_AF-G9KA38-F1
#
_entry.id   AF-G9KA38-F1
#
_cell.length_a   1.000
_cell.length_b   1.000
_cell.length_c   1.000
_cell.angle_alpha   90.00
_cell.angle_beta   90.00
_cell.angle_gamma   90.00
#
_symmetry.space_group_name_H-M   'P 1'
#
loop_
_entity.id
_entity.type
_entity.pdbx_description
1 polymer ?
#
loop_
_entity_poly.entity_id
_entity_poly.type
_entity_poly.pdbx_seq_one_letter_code
_entity_poly.pdbx_strand_id
1 'polypeptide(L)' 'ADLTGIKWKRYVWQGPTSAPILFPVTEEDPILSSFSRCLKADVLGVWRRDQRPGRRELWIFWWGEDPNFADL' A
#
# COMPACT_ATOMS: atom_id res chain seq x y z
N ALA A 1 -2.98 -6.21 -23.21
CA ALA A 1 -2.63 -4.80 -23.43
C ALA A 1 -1.41 -4.52 -22.56
N ASP A 2 -0.23 -4.45 -23.15
CA ASP A 2 0.97 -3.98 -22.43
C ASP A 2 0.90 -2.46 -22.37
N LEU A 3 0.69 -1.92 -21.17
CA LEU A 3 0.77 -0.49 -20.91
C LEU A 3 2.26 -0.15 -20.79
N THR A 4 2.93 -0.04 -21.94
CA THR A 4 4.35 0.28 -22.02
C THR A 4 4.63 1.59 -21.28
N GLY A 5 5.48 1.51 -20.25
CA GLY A 5 5.91 2.68 -19.46
C GLY A 5 5.24 2.86 -18.10
N ILE A 6 4.26 2.04 -17.71
CA ILE A 6 3.79 2.04 -16.33
C ILE A 6 4.85 1.36 -15.45
N LYS A 7 5.37 2.13 -14.49
CA LYS A 7 6.24 1.66 -13.42
C LYS A 7 5.39 1.32 -12.20
N TRP A 8 5.89 0.44 -11.36
CA TRP A 8 5.23 0.07 -10.12
C TRP A 8 6.22 -0.22 -8.99
N LYS A 9 5.74 -0.07 -7.76
CA LYS A 9 6.48 -0.44 -6.55
C LYS A 9 5.56 -1.12 -5.56
N ARG A 10 6.06 -2.20 -4.97
CA ARG A 10 5.35 -2.98 -3.98
C ARG A 10 5.95 -2.75 -2.60
N TYR A 11 5.10 -2.39 -1.66
CA TYR A 11 5.37 -2.29 -0.24
C TYR A 11 4.65 -3.43 0.48
N VAL A 12 5.38 -4.11 1.36
CA VAL A 12 4.84 -5.21 2.16
C VAL A 12 5.05 -4.85 3.62
N TRP A 13 3.97 -4.89 4.38
CA TRP A 13 4.01 -4.77 5.82
C TRP A 13 3.67 -6.11 6.46
N GLN A 14 4.45 -6.47 7.47
CA GLN A 14 4.24 -7.65 8.29
C GLN A 14 4.07 -7.21 9.73
N GLY A 15 2.83 -7.21 10.19
CA GLY A 15 2.47 -6.93 11.57
C GLY A 15 2.75 -8.09 12.52
N PRO A 16 2.51 -7.88 13.82
CA PRO A 16 2.64 -8.94 14.82
C PRO A 16 1.69 -10.10 14.50
N THR A 17 2.24 -11.31 14.32
CA THR A 17 1.47 -12.53 14.03
C THR A 17 0.56 -12.96 15.21
N SER A 18 0.77 -12.38 16.39
CA SER A 18 0.05 -12.67 17.64
C SER A 18 -1.24 -11.88 17.83
N ALA A 19 -1.56 -10.97 16.91
CA ALA A 19 -2.75 -10.14 16.97
C ALA A 19 -3.97 -10.91 16.43
N PRO A 20 -5.06 -11.09 17.20
CA PRO A 20 -6.30 -11.69 16.68
C PRO A 20 -6.79 -10.98 15.41
N ILE A 21 -7.39 -11.75 14.48
CA ILE A 21 -7.89 -11.30 13.17
C ILE A 21 -8.89 -10.12 13.29
N LEU A 22 -9.39 -9.86 14.49
CA LEU A 22 -10.42 -8.87 14.81
C LEU A 22 -9.96 -7.42 14.99
N PHE A 23 -8.65 -7.10 14.87
CA PHE A 23 -8.24 -5.70 15.03
C PHE A 23 -8.99 -4.81 14.02
N PRO A 24 -9.72 -3.79 14.51
CA PRO A 24 -10.45 -2.90 13.64
C PRO A 24 -9.46 -2.24 12.69
N VAL A 25 -9.96 -1.99 11.49
CA VAL A 25 -9.28 -1.31 10.41
C VAL A 25 -9.15 0.18 10.79
N THR A 26 -8.38 0.49 11.83
CA THR A 26 -8.18 1.85 12.30
C THR A 26 -7.04 2.51 11.53
N GLU A 27 -6.95 3.84 11.63
CA GLU A 27 -5.86 4.69 11.13
C GLU A 27 -4.44 4.26 11.56
N GLU A 28 -4.31 3.28 12.44
CA GLU A 28 -3.04 2.69 12.88
C GLU A 28 -2.48 1.62 11.92
N ASP A 29 -3.20 1.26 10.84
CA ASP A 29 -2.67 0.38 9.80
C ASP A 29 -1.71 1.16 8.89
N PRO A 30 -0.39 0.91 8.93
CA PRO A 30 0.58 1.68 8.15
C PRO A 30 0.33 1.57 6.64
N ILE A 31 -0.21 0.45 6.15
CA ILE A 31 -0.55 0.29 4.73
C ILE A 31 -1.74 1.18 4.35
N LEU A 32 -2.74 1.32 5.21
CA LEU A 32 -3.90 2.18 4.94
C LEU A 32 -3.57 3.65 5.14
N SER A 33 -2.72 3.98 6.10
CA SER A 33 -2.19 5.32 6.27
C SER A 33 -1.47 5.77 4.99
N SER A 34 -0.54 4.95 4.49
CA SER A 34 0.15 5.24 3.22
C SER A 34 -0.79 5.26 2.01
N PHE A 35 -1.79 4.37 1.95
CA PHE A 35 -2.80 4.41 0.89
C PHE A 35 -3.63 5.70 0.92
N SER A 36 -4.04 6.18 2.09
CA SER A 36 -4.74 7.46 2.25
C SER A 36 -3.87 8.63 1.80
N ARG A 37 -2.57 8.62 2.09
CA ARG A 37 -1.62 9.62 1.58
C ARG A 37 -1.45 9.53 0.07
N CYS A 38 -1.40 8.32 -0.50
CA CYS A 38 -1.38 8.12 -1.96
C CYS A 38 -2.59 8.78 -2.61
N LEU A 39 -3.79 8.55 -2.06
CA LEU A 39 -5.03 9.15 -2.57
C LEU A 39 -5.00 10.69 -2.48
N LYS A 40 -4.47 11.25 -1.39
CA LYS A 40 -4.32 12.72 -1.23
C LYS A 40 -3.32 13.34 -2.20
N ALA A 41 -2.34 12.55 -2.66
CA ALA A 41 -1.31 12.97 -3.61
C ALA A 41 -1.67 12.63 -5.06
N ASP A 42 -2.92 12.21 -5.34
CA ASP A 42 -3.38 11.73 -6.65
C ASP A 42 -2.51 10.60 -7.24
N VAL A 43 -1.92 9.78 -6.37
CA VAL A 43 -1.08 8.65 -6.73
C VAL A 43 -1.95 7.40 -6.88
N LEU A 44 -1.85 6.72 -8.02
CA LEU A 44 -2.56 5.47 -8.26
C LEU A 44 -1.98 4.36 -7.40
N GLY A 45 -2.81 3.74 -6.56
CA GLY A 45 -2.40 2.63 -5.74
C GLY A 45 -3.51 1.60 -5.51
N VAL A 46 -3.12 0.39 -5.13
CA VAL A 46 -4.03 -0.64 -4.64
C VAL A 46 -3.42 -1.30 -3.42
N TRP A 47 -4.23 -1.57 -2.41
CA TRP A 47 -3.80 -2.30 -1.23
C TRP A 47 -4.60 -3.60 -1.09
N ARG A 48 -4.02 -4.58 -0.41
CA ARG A 48 -4.70 -5.84 -0.08
C ARG A 48 -4.26 -6.38 1.27
N ARG A 49 -5.16 -7.14 1.89
CA ARG A 49 -4.82 -8.05 3.00
C ARG A 49 -4.49 -9.41 2.43
N ASP A 50 -3.34 -9.96 2.81
CA ASP A 50 -2.99 -11.33 2.50
C ASP A 50 -3.88 -12.27 3.36
N GLN A 51 -4.07 -13.50 2.91
CA GLN A 51 -4.73 -14.55 3.70
C GLN A 51 -3.90 -14.90 4.95
N ARG A 52 -2.59 -14.65 4.90
CA ARG A 52 -1.70 -14.83 6.04
C ARG A 52 -1.94 -13.73 7.10
N PRO A 53 -2.19 -14.08 8.37
CA PRO A 53 -2.37 -13.09 9.44
C PRO A 53 -1.21 -12.11 9.51
N GLY A 54 -1.53 -10.83 9.68
CA GLY A 54 -0.54 -9.76 9.85
C GLY A 54 0.13 -9.29 8.55
N ARG A 55 -0.09 -9.93 7.40
CA ARG A 55 0.54 -9.51 6.15
C ARG A 55 -0.39 -8.63 5.30
N ARG A 56 0.12 -7.46 4.92
CA ARG A 56 -0.58 -6.46 4.12
C ARG A 56 0.35 -5.95 3.03
N GLU A 57 -0.21 -5.63 1.88
CA GLU A 57 0.57 -5.17 0.74
C GLU A 57 -0.06 -3.94 0.12
N LEU A 58 0.77 -2.98 -0.29
CA LEU A 58 0.42 -1.79 -1.05
C LEU A 58 1.22 -1.80 -2.35
N TRP A 59 0.54 -1.56 -3.45
CA TRP A 59 1.14 -1.41 -4.76
C TRP A 59 0.85 -0.01 -5.24
N ILE A 60 1.89 0.66 -5.71
CA ILE A 60 1.80 2.00 -6.29
C ILE A 60 2.18 1.90 -7.75
N PHE A 61 1.46 2.61 -8.61
CA PHE A 61 1.63 2.62 -10.05
C PHE A 61 1.79 4.07 -10.53
N TRP A 62 2.73 4.31 -11.44
CA TRP A 62 2.93 5.63 -12.02
C TRP A 62 3.51 5.52 -13.43
N TRP A 63 3.47 6.64 -14.14
CA TRP A 63 4.06 6.79 -15.47
C TRP A 63 4.91 8.06 -15.48
N GLY A 64 6.06 8.03 -16.15
CA GLY A 64 7.00 9.16 -16.19
C GLY A 64 8.08 9.12 -15.10
N GLU A 65 8.33 10.27 -14.47
CA GLU A 65 9.33 10.43 -13.40
C GLU A 65 8.89 9.72 -12.10
N ASP A 66 9.86 9.39 -11.26
CA ASP A 66 9.58 8.66 -10.03
C ASP A 66 8.94 9.60 -8.99
N PRO A 67 7.74 9.26 -8.46
CA PRO A 67 7.06 10.11 -7.50
C PRO A 67 7.86 10.17 -6.20
N ASN A 68 7.82 11.31 -5.53
CA ASN A 68 8.45 11.43 -4.23
C ASN A 68 7.64 10.66 -3.18
N PHE A 69 8.22 9.57 -2.67
CA PHE A 69 7.59 8.72 -1.65
C PHE A 69 7.89 9.17 -0.21
N ALA A 70 8.61 10.28 0.01
CA ALA A 70 9.00 10.72 1.35
C ALA A 70 7.81 11.02 2.27
N ASP A 71 6.68 11.43 1.68
CA ASP A 71 5.45 11.77 2.40
C ASP A 71 4.37 10.66 2.33
N LEU A 72 4.70 9.46 1.84
CA LEU A 72 3.77 8.32 1.71
C LEU A 72 3.87 7.35 2.89
#